data_AF-Q9JK93-F1
#
_entry.id   AF-Q9JK93-F1
#
_cell.length_a   1.000
_cell.length_b   1.000
_cell.length_c   1.000
_cell.angle_alpha   90.00
_cell.angle_beta   90.00
_cell.angle_gamma   90.00
#
_symmetry.space_group_name_H-M   'P 1'
#
loop_
_entity.id
_entity.type
_entity.pdbx_description
1 polymer ?
#
loop_
_entity_poly.entity_id
_entity_poly.type
_entity_poly.pdbx_seq_one_letter_code
_entity_poly.pdbx_strand_id
1 'polypeptide(L)'
;TLPGASGTCPERALERREEEANVVLTGTVEEILNVDPVQHTYSCKVRVWRYLKGKDVVAQESLLDGGNKVVIGGFGDPLICDNQVSTGDTRIFFVNPAPPYMWPAHKNELMLNSSLMRITLRNLEEVEFCVEDKPGIHFTPA
;
A
#
# COMPACT_ATOMS: atom_id res chain seq x y z
N THR A 1 -8.36 24.20 26.90
CA THR A 1 -7.05 23.51 26.91
C THR A 1 -7.31 22.03 26.74
N LEU A 2 -7.03 21.48 25.56
CA LEU A 2 -7.24 20.06 25.27
C LEU A 2 -6.15 19.23 25.96
N PRO A 3 -6.50 18.10 26.61
CA PRO A 3 -5.56 17.28 27.36
C PRO A 3 -4.65 16.49 26.41
N GLY A 4 -3.42 16.25 26.89
CA GLY A 4 -2.26 15.82 26.11
C GLY A 4 -2.47 14.59 25.23
N ALA A 5 -2.07 14.73 23.96
CA ALA A 5 -1.69 13.61 23.12
C ALA A 5 -0.21 13.31 23.39
N SER A 6 0.05 12.20 24.08
CA SER A 6 1.32 11.49 23.94
C SER A 6 1.62 11.32 22.45
N GLY A 7 2.74 11.86 21.97
CA GLY A 7 3.09 12.08 20.57
C GLY A 7 3.41 10.83 19.73
N THR A 8 2.59 9.79 19.81
CA THR A 8 2.69 8.60 18.96
C THR A 8 1.43 8.50 18.09
N CYS A 9 1.61 8.57 16.77
CA CYS A 9 0.53 8.29 15.84
C CYS A 9 0.03 6.84 16.07
N PRO A 10 -1.28 6.59 16.24
CA PRO A 10 -1.82 5.28 16.59
C PRO A 10 -1.81 4.35 15.38
N GLU A 11 -0.65 3.79 15.06
CA GLU A 11 -0.47 2.83 13.98
C GLU A 11 -1.07 1.45 14.33
N ARG A 12 -1.71 0.81 13.35
CA ARG A 12 -2.25 -0.56 13.54
C ARG A 12 -1.11 -1.58 13.55
N ALA A 13 -1.34 -2.70 14.22
CA ALA A 13 -0.41 -3.85 14.20
C ALA A 13 -0.22 -4.36 12.76
N LEU A 14 0.95 -4.93 12.48
CA LEU A 14 1.33 -5.36 11.12
C LEU A 14 0.35 -6.37 10.55
N GLU A 15 -0.11 -7.31 11.38
CA GLU A 15 -1.06 -8.36 11.02
C GLU A 15 -2.38 -7.77 10.53
N ARG A 16 -2.89 -6.73 11.21
CA ARG A 16 -4.12 -6.05 10.77
C ARG A 16 -3.92 -5.25 9.48
N ARG A 17 -2.77 -4.58 9.35
CA ARG A 17 -2.44 -3.81 8.14
C ARG A 17 -2.32 -4.71 6.92
N GLU A 18 -1.72 -5.89 7.09
CA GLU A 18 -1.64 -6.90 6.05
C GLU A 18 -3.04 -7.50 5.78
N GLU A 19 -3.86 -7.76 6.79
CA GLU A 19 -5.24 -8.25 6.63
C GLU A 19 -6.14 -7.30 5.82
N GLU A 20 -6.09 -6.01 6.13
CA GLU A 20 -6.90 -4.96 5.51
C GLU A 20 -6.41 -4.57 4.10
N ALA A 21 -5.16 -4.89 3.75
CA ALA A 21 -4.58 -4.64 2.44
C ALA A 21 -4.70 -5.88 1.53
N ASN A 22 -5.46 -5.78 0.45
CA ASN A 22 -5.58 -6.83 -0.56
C ASN A 22 -4.30 -7.00 -1.38
N VAL A 23 -3.49 -5.95 -1.51
CA VAL A 23 -2.23 -5.96 -2.25
C VAL A 23 -1.10 -5.42 -1.37
N VAL A 24 0.01 -6.15 -1.33
CA VAL A 24 1.25 -5.70 -0.68
C VAL A 24 2.39 -5.84 -1.68
N LEU A 25 3.12 -4.75 -1.92
CA LEU A 25 4.19 -4.73 -2.92
C LEU A 25 5.38 -3.89 -2.47
N THR A 26 6.52 -4.18 -3.06
CA THR A 26 7.74 -3.37 -2.96
C THR A 26 7.94 -2.60 -4.25
N GLY A 27 8.38 -1.34 -4.13
CA GLY A 27 8.59 -0.52 -5.31
C GLY A 27 9.37 0.75 -5.05
N THR A 28 9.79 1.39 -6.14
CA THR A 28 10.45 2.71 -6.13
C THR A 28 9.53 3.73 -6.77
N VAL A 29 9.37 4.88 -6.13
CA VAL A 29 8.62 6.03 -6.67
C VAL A 29 9.42 6.61 -7.84
N GLU A 30 8.85 6.56 -9.04
CA GLU A 30 9.45 7.16 -10.24
C GLU A 30 9.04 8.62 -10.43
N GLU A 31 7.77 8.93 -10.17
CA GLU A 31 7.19 10.24 -10.45
C GLU A 31 6.08 10.56 -9.45
N ILE A 32 6.05 11.80 -8.96
CA ILE A 32 4.92 12.33 -8.20
C ILE A 32 3.92 12.90 -9.21
N LEU A 33 2.69 12.43 -9.15
CA LEU A 33 1.60 12.84 -10.03
C LEU A 33 0.75 13.94 -9.37
N ASN A 34 -0.46 14.16 -9.89
CA ASN A 34 -1.34 15.21 -9.44
C ASN A 34 -1.85 15.01 -8.00
N VAL A 35 -2.20 16.14 -7.38
CA VAL A 35 -2.91 16.22 -6.11
C VAL A 35 -4.41 16.06 -6.36
N ASP A 36 -5.09 15.22 -5.59
CA ASP A 36 -6.56 15.23 -5.47
C ASP A 36 -6.97 16.37 -4.51
N PRO A 37 -7.61 17.43 -5.03
CA PRO A 37 -8.01 18.58 -4.22
C PRO A 37 -9.16 18.26 -3.26
N VAL A 38 -9.91 17.16 -3.47
CA VAL A 38 -11.03 16.79 -2.60
C VAL A 38 -10.51 16.09 -1.35
N GLN A 39 -9.67 15.07 -1.52
CA GLN A 39 -9.11 14.31 -0.40
C GLN A 39 -7.83 14.94 0.18
N HIS A 40 -7.28 15.98 -0.45
CA HIS A 40 -6.00 16.59 -0.09
C HIS A 40 -4.85 15.56 -0.08
N THR A 41 -4.93 14.57 -0.99
CA THR A 41 -3.91 13.55 -1.18
C THR A 41 -3.24 13.72 -2.54
N TYR A 42 -2.17 12.98 -2.81
CA TYR A 42 -1.56 12.93 -4.14
C TYR A 42 -1.29 11.49 -4.56
N SER A 43 -1.12 11.30 -5.88
CA SER A 43 -0.77 10.01 -6.48
C SER A 43 0.68 10.00 -6.95
N CYS A 44 1.26 8.81 -7.07
CA CYS A 44 2.62 8.59 -7.56
C CYS A 44 2.66 7.42 -8.54
N LYS A 45 3.53 7.51 -9.55
CA LYS A 45 3.91 6.38 -10.39
C LYS A 45 5.01 5.58 -9.70
N VAL A 46 4.77 4.28 -9.50
CA VAL A 46 5.67 3.40 -8.77
C VAL A 46 6.11 2.25 -9.66
N ARG A 47 7.43 2.05 -9.77
CA ARG A 47 8.01 0.86 -10.40
C ARG A 47 8.09 -0.27 -9.40
N VAL A 48 7.33 -1.32 -9.64
CA VAL A 48 7.22 -2.50 -8.78
C VAL A 48 8.44 -3.40 -8.93
N TRP A 49 8.95 -3.89 -7.81
CA TRP A 49 10.06 -4.85 -7.73
C TRP A 49 9.52 -6.27 -7.53
N ARG A 50 8.81 -6.49 -6.42
CA ARG A 50 8.11 -7.74 -6.11
C ARG A 50 6.75 -7.46 -5.47
N TYR A 51 5.78 -8.30 -5.79
CA TYR A 51 4.55 -8.43 -5.03
C TYR A 51 4.78 -9.42 -3.89
N LEU A 52 4.41 -9.02 -2.67
CA LEU A 52 4.39 -9.90 -1.49
C LEU A 52 3.00 -10.52 -1.32
N LYS A 53 1.94 -9.83 -1.77
CA LYS A 53 0.54 -10.29 -1.76
C LYS A 53 -0.26 -9.67 -2.92
N GLY A 54 -1.26 -10.39 -3.44
CA GLY A 54 -2.30 -9.83 -4.32
C GLY A 54 -1.85 -9.47 -5.74
N LYS A 55 -0.86 -10.17 -6.30
CA LYS A 55 -0.40 -9.95 -7.69
C LYS A 55 -1.51 -10.19 -8.72
N ASP A 56 -2.33 -11.20 -8.47
CA ASP A 56 -3.49 -11.59 -9.28
C ASP A 56 -4.58 -10.52 -9.28
N VAL A 57 -4.85 -9.89 -8.14
CA VAL A 57 -5.78 -8.74 -8.03
C VAL A 57 -5.37 -7.61 -8.97
N VAL A 58 -4.08 -7.26 -8.98
CA VAL A 58 -3.54 -6.20 -9.85
C VAL A 58 -3.66 -6.56 -11.33
N ALA A 59 -3.47 -7.84 -11.69
CA ALA A 59 -3.60 -8.31 -13.06
C ALA A 59 -5.06 -8.30 -13.55
N GLN A 60 -6.01 -8.71 -12.70
CA GLN A 60 -7.44 -8.74 -13.03
C GLN A 60 -8.00 -7.33 -13.27
N GLU A 61 -7.53 -6.34 -12.52
CA GLU A 61 -7.98 -4.96 -12.64
C GLU A 61 -7.23 -4.13 -13.69
N SER A 62 -6.29 -4.74 -14.43
CA SER A 62 -5.53 -4.06 -15.51
C SER A 62 -4.83 -2.78 -15.05
N LEU A 63 -4.34 -2.75 -13.80
CA LEU A 63 -3.74 -1.56 -13.15
C LEU A 63 -2.29 -1.29 -13.61
N LEU A 64 -1.79 -2.03 -14.60
CA LEU A 64 -0.40 -1.97 -15.05
C LEU A 64 -0.27 -0.99 -16.22
N ASP A 65 0.56 0.05 -16.05
CA ASP A 65 0.93 0.96 -17.12
C ASP A 65 2.19 0.47 -17.83
N GLY A 66 2.01 -0.36 -18.87
CA GLY A 66 3.08 -0.73 -19.81
C GLY A 66 4.20 -1.61 -19.25
N GLY A 67 3.96 -2.39 -18.19
CA GLY A 67 4.95 -3.31 -17.63
C GLY A 67 4.77 -3.53 -16.13
N ASN A 68 5.84 -3.32 -15.36
CA ASN A 68 5.86 -3.45 -13.90
C ASN A 68 5.62 -2.11 -13.16
N LYS A 69 4.80 -1.22 -13.72
CA LYS A 69 4.49 0.09 -13.14
C LYS A 69 3.03 0.18 -12.76
N VAL A 70 2.76 0.79 -11.61
CA VAL A 70 1.41 1.04 -11.08
C VAL A 70 1.30 2.50 -10.64
N VAL A 71 0.07 3.02 -10.62
CA VAL A 71 -0.23 4.30 -9.98
C VAL A 71 -0.76 4.02 -8.58
N ILE A 72 -0.14 4.65 -7.57
CA ILE A 72 -0.58 4.57 -6.18
C ILE A 72 -1.09 5.94 -5.74
N GLY A 73 -2.31 6.03 -5.23
CA GLY A 73 -2.93 7.23 -4.66
C GLY A 73 -3.02 7.18 -3.13
N GLY A 74 -3.48 8.29 -2.54
CA GLY A 74 -3.71 8.40 -1.10
C GLY A 74 -2.50 8.85 -0.28
N PHE A 75 -1.41 9.28 -0.92
CA PHE A 75 -0.28 9.86 -0.18
C PHE A 75 -0.68 11.19 0.45
N GLY A 76 -0.20 11.44 1.67
CA GLY A 76 -0.58 12.61 2.47
C GLY A 76 -1.88 12.46 3.29
N ASP A 77 -2.56 11.31 3.24
CA ASP A 77 -3.76 11.06 4.05
C ASP A 77 -3.46 11.22 5.56
N PRO A 78 -4.10 12.18 6.27
CA PRO A 78 -3.83 12.46 7.68
C PRO A 78 -4.19 11.31 8.63
N LEU A 79 -4.92 10.30 8.17
CA LEU A 79 -5.24 9.09 8.94
C LEU A 79 -4.11 8.06 8.92
N ILE A 80 -3.10 8.24 8.06
CA ILE A 80 -1.94 7.35 7.91
C ILE A 80 -0.70 8.05 8.50
N CYS A 81 0.06 7.34 9.35
CA CYS A 81 1.18 7.93 10.09
C CYS A 81 2.40 8.27 9.22
N ASP A 82 2.90 7.30 8.46
CA ASP A 82 3.96 7.48 7.46
C ASP A 82 3.34 7.41 6.07
N ASN A 83 3.02 8.59 5.52
CA ASN A 83 2.20 8.75 4.32
C ASN A 83 2.88 9.58 3.21
N GLN A 84 4.15 9.96 3.40
CA GLN A 84 4.88 10.84 2.48
C GLN A 84 5.97 10.09 1.73
N VAL A 85 6.16 10.46 0.47
CA VAL A 85 7.26 9.96 -0.37
C VAL A 85 7.87 11.09 -1.19
N SER A 86 9.10 10.87 -1.63
CA SER A 86 9.77 11.65 -2.67
C SER A 86 10.17 10.75 -3.84
N THR A 87 10.42 11.34 -5.01
CA THR A 87 10.98 10.60 -6.15
C THR A 87 12.27 9.89 -5.75
N GLY A 88 12.38 8.60 -6.11
CA GLY A 88 13.50 7.73 -5.74
C GLY A 88 13.29 6.97 -4.43
N ASP A 89 12.29 7.31 -3.61
CA ASP A 89 11.98 6.53 -2.41
C ASP A 89 11.60 5.10 -2.76
N THR A 90 12.14 4.16 -2.00
CA THR A 90 11.78 2.75 -2.10
C THR A 90 11.14 2.31 -0.78
N ARG A 91 9.95 1.71 -0.88
CA ARG A 91 9.09 1.35 0.27
C ARG A 91 8.36 0.02 0.03
N ILE A 92 7.82 -0.52 1.12
CA ILE A 92 6.76 -1.55 1.13
C ILE A 92 5.43 -0.80 1.22
N PHE A 93 4.52 -1.08 0.30
CA PHE A 93 3.23 -0.43 0.17
C PHE A 93 2.11 -1.41 0.51
N PHE A 94 1.20 -0.98 1.38
CA PHE A 94 -0.03 -1.68 1.75
C PHE A 94 -1.19 -0.95 1.09
N VAL A 95 -1.81 -1.57 0.09
CA VAL A 95 -2.72 -0.89 -0.82
C VAL A 95 -3.94 -1.74 -1.19
N ASN A 96 -4.97 -1.06 -1.67
CA ASN A 96 -6.19 -1.66 -2.20
C ASN A 96 -6.54 -1.03 -3.55
N PRO A 97 -7.18 -1.76 -4.48
CA PRO A 97 -7.70 -1.12 -5.68
C PRO A 97 -8.72 -0.02 -5.34
N ALA A 98 -8.68 1.08 -6.07
CA ALA A 98 -9.56 2.21 -5.83
C ALA A 98 -11.03 1.80 -6.04
N PRO A 99 -11.90 1.95 -5.02
CA PRO A 99 -13.28 1.52 -5.11
C PRO A 99 -14.10 2.37 -6.11
N PRO A 100 -15.22 1.86 -6.64
CA PRO A 100 -15.98 2.53 -7.71
C PRO A 100 -16.48 3.94 -7.38
N TYR A 101 -16.69 4.26 -6.10
CA TYR A 101 -17.13 5.59 -5.68
C TYR A 101 -16.04 6.68 -5.80
N MET A 102 -14.77 6.30 -5.95
CA MET A 102 -13.66 7.23 -6.20
C MET A 102 -13.41 7.48 -7.69
N TRP A 103 -14.20 6.84 -8.56
CA TRP A 103 -14.06 7.00 -10.01
C TRP A 103 -14.81 8.26 -10.48
N PRO A 104 -14.31 8.95 -11.52
CA PRO A 104 -13.21 8.56 -12.39
C PRO A 104 -11.81 8.95 -11.89
N ALA A 105 -11.71 9.77 -10.83
CA ALA A 105 -10.46 10.39 -10.40
C ALA A 105 -9.34 9.39 -10.12
N HIS A 106 -9.67 8.29 -9.41
CA HIS A 106 -8.71 7.25 -9.04
C HIS A 106 -8.94 5.94 -9.80
N LYS A 107 -9.58 5.99 -10.97
CA LYS A 107 -9.82 4.77 -11.75
C LYS A 107 -8.48 4.15 -12.16
N ASN A 108 -8.34 2.85 -11.95
CA ASN A 108 -7.12 2.08 -12.19
C ASN A 108 -5.92 2.46 -11.28
N GLU A 109 -6.18 3.06 -10.12
CA GLU A 109 -5.16 3.32 -9.09
C GLU A 109 -5.26 2.32 -7.94
N LEU A 110 -4.13 2.10 -7.27
CA LEU A 110 -4.06 1.46 -5.96
C LEU A 110 -4.05 2.55 -4.88
N MET A 111 -4.92 2.49 -3.89
CA MET A 111 -4.97 3.46 -2.80
C MET A 111 -4.22 2.95 -1.58
N LEU A 112 -3.41 3.82 -0.96
CA LEU A 112 -2.79 3.55 0.33
C LEU A 112 -3.83 3.18 1.38
N ASN A 113 -3.56 2.09 2.10
CA ASN A 113 -4.42 1.58 3.15
C ASN A 113 -3.83 1.81 4.55
N SER A 114 -2.50 1.73 4.69
CA SER A 114 -1.79 1.97 5.94
C SER A 114 -0.39 2.53 5.68
N SER A 115 0.36 2.82 6.75
CA SER A 115 1.66 3.47 6.65
C SER A 115 2.64 2.74 5.76
N LEU A 116 3.52 3.53 5.16
CA LEU A 116 4.65 3.04 4.40
C LEU A 116 5.61 2.29 5.32
N MET A 117 6.25 1.25 4.79
CA MET A 117 7.32 0.56 5.49
C MET A 117 8.64 0.71 4.74
N ARG A 118 9.72 0.89 5.50
CA ARG A 118 11.07 0.90 4.92
C ARG A 118 11.45 -0.49 4.42
N ILE A 119 12.25 -0.53 3.36
CA ILE A 119 12.88 -1.77 2.90
C ILE A 119 14.05 -2.10 3.82
N THR A 120 13.89 -3.14 4.62
CA THR A 120 14.95 -3.80 5.40
C THR A 120 14.69 -5.30 5.35
N LEU A 121 15.71 -6.14 5.58
CA LEU A 121 15.51 -7.60 5.62
C LEU A 121 14.47 -8.00 6.66
N ARG A 122 14.60 -7.47 7.87
CA ARG A 122 13.65 -7.69 8.96
C ARG A 122 12.21 -7.34 8.57
N ASN A 123 12.00 -6.19 7.96
CA ASN A 123 10.66 -5.74 7.57
C ASN A 123 10.06 -6.64 6.47
N LEU A 124 10.88 -7.13 5.55
CA LEU A 124 10.44 -8.05 4.50
C LEU A 124 10.06 -9.40 5.10
N GLU A 125 10.91 -9.95 5.96
CA GLU A 125 10.66 -11.22 6.66
C GLU A 125 9.37 -11.16 7.52
N GLU A 126 9.19 -10.08 8.29
CA GLU A 126 7.98 -9.89 9.12
C GLU A 126 6.71 -9.81 8.25
N VAL A 127 6.75 -9.12 7.11
CA VAL A 127 5.60 -9.02 6.19
C VAL A 127 5.32 -10.34 5.48
N GLU A 128 6.35 -11.00 4.94
CA GLU A 128 6.21 -12.31 4.30
C GLU A 128 5.63 -13.33 5.29
N PHE A 129 6.10 -13.33 6.54
CA PHE A 129 5.54 -14.16 7.59
C PHE A 129 4.06 -13.86 7.85
N CYS A 130 3.64 -12.61 8.00
CA CYS A 130 2.21 -12.28 8.19
C CYS A 130 1.33 -12.69 7.00
N VAL A 131 1.87 -12.66 5.78
CA VAL A 131 1.17 -13.11 4.58
C VAL A 131 1.05 -14.64 4.55
N GLU A 132 2.10 -15.36 4.94
CA GLU A 132 2.17 -16.83 4.94
C GLU A 132 1.46 -17.49 6.13
N ASP A 133 1.47 -16.87 7.32
CA ASP A 133 0.89 -17.39 8.57
C ASP A 133 -0.65 -17.38 8.57
N LYS A 134 -1.27 -16.94 7.46
CA LYS A 134 -2.70 -17.17 7.24
C LYS A 134 -2.90 -18.62 6.82
N PRO A 135 -3.72 -19.41 7.53
CA PRO A 135 -3.94 -20.81 7.22
C PRO A 135 -4.69 -20.96 5.88
N GLY A 136 -3.93 -20.94 4.80
CA GLY A 136 -4.32 -21.46 3.50
C GLY A 136 -3.92 -22.92 3.43
N ILE A 137 -4.82 -23.83 3.83
CA ILE A 137 -4.91 -25.19 3.28
C ILE A 137 -3.57 -25.97 3.35
N HIS A 138 -3.05 -26.21 4.55
CA HIS A 138 -2.18 -27.37 4.72
C HIS A 138 -2.99 -28.61 4.33
N PHE A 139 -2.61 -29.21 3.20
CA PHE A 139 -3.12 -30.48 2.71
C PHE A 139 -3.43 -31.42 3.88
N THR A 140 -4.70 -31.78 4.06
CA THR A 140 -5.06 -33.00 4.77
C THR A 140 -4.84 -34.16 3.80
N PRO A 141 -3.86 -35.05 4.01
CA PRO A 141 -3.85 -36.32 3.31
C PRO A 141 -4.79 -37.27 4.06
N ALA A 142 -5.89 -37.67 3.41
CA ALA A 142 -6.64 -38.88 3.72
C ALA A 142 -7.40 -39.35 2.47
#